data_AF-A0AA35S286-F1
#
_entry.id   AF-A0AA35S286-F1
#
_cell.length_a   1.000
_cell.length_b   1.000
_cell.length_c   1.000
_cell.angle_alpha   90.00
_cell.angle_beta   90.00
_cell.angle_gamma   90.00
#
_symmetry.space_group_name_H-M   'P 1'
#
loop_
_entity.id
_entity.type
_entity.pdbx_description
1 polymer ?
#
loop_
_entity_poly.entity_id
_entity_poly.type
_entity_poly.pdbx_seq_one_letter_code
_entity_poly.pdbx_strand_id
1 'polypeptide(L)'
;MMMMGGLLEGLDVPYSVMDDIRASPSHPTEEEKRIAGLQYYLQTLPGASWEEIAGVLWFMEEHTALEEVRQHLPPTYGRNKAKKIYERR
;
A
#
# COMPACT_ATOMS: atom_id res chain seq x y z
N MET A 1 -17.39 -14.27 14.20
CA MET A 1 -15.94 -14.15 13.97
C MET A 1 -15.74 -13.02 12.98
N MET A 2 -15.25 -11.86 13.43
CA MET A 2 -14.89 -10.79 12.50
C MET A 2 -13.53 -11.20 11.92
N MET A 3 -13.51 -11.59 10.65
CA MET A 3 -12.26 -11.83 9.93
C MET A 3 -11.59 -10.47 9.76
N MET A 4 -10.46 -10.29 10.43
CA MET A 4 -9.64 -9.09 10.31
C MET A 4 -9.06 -9.12 8.88
N GLY A 5 -9.64 -8.34 7.97
CA GLY A 5 -9.18 -8.27 6.59
C GLY A 5 -7.77 -7.69 6.55
N GLY A 6 -6.83 -8.41 5.94
CA GLY A 6 -5.44 -8.00 5.86
C GLY A 6 -5.27 -6.83 4.90
N LEU A 7 -4.19 -6.04 5.05
CA LEU A 7 -3.85 -4.90 4.20
C LEU A 7 -4.08 -5.16 2.69
N LEU A 8 -3.73 -6.36 2.24
CA LEU A 8 -3.87 -6.79 0.85
C LEU A 8 -5.32 -6.82 0.35
N GLU A 9 -6.28 -7.06 1.24
CA GLU A 9 -7.72 -7.02 0.92
C GLU A 9 -8.28 -5.59 0.91
N GLY A 10 -7.60 -4.65 1.58
CA GLY A 10 -7.93 -3.23 1.52
C GLY A 10 -7.35 -2.53 0.29
N LEU A 11 -6.27 -3.08 -0.28
CA LEU A 11 -5.78 -2.70 -1.61
C LEU A 11 -6.63 -3.44 -2.65
N ASP A 12 -6.90 -2.81 -3.79
CA ASP A 12 -7.59 -3.46 -4.93
C ASP A 12 -6.63 -4.43 -5.67
N VAL A 13 -5.97 -5.28 -4.90
CA VAL A 13 -5.06 -6.33 -5.37
C VAL A 13 -5.93 -7.54 -5.70
N PRO A 14 -5.85 -8.11 -6.90
CA PRO A 14 -6.62 -9.31 -7.24
C PRO A 14 -6.30 -10.46 -6.29
N TYR A 15 -7.32 -11.23 -5.90
CA TYR A 15 -7.16 -12.38 -5.02
C TYR A 15 -6.10 -13.38 -5.49
N SER A 16 -5.98 -13.59 -6.81
CA SER A 16 -4.93 -14.45 -7.39
C SER A 16 -3.52 -13.99 -7.02
N VAL A 17 -3.30 -12.68 -6.97
CA VAL A 17 -2.01 -12.09 -6.61
C VAL A 17 -1.78 -12.11 -5.11
N MET A 18 -2.84 -11.94 -4.31
CA MET A 18 -2.75 -12.12 -2.87
C MET A 18 -2.36 -13.56 -2.51
N ASP A 19 -2.94 -14.56 -3.18
CA ASP A 19 -2.59 -15.98 -3.01
C ASP A 19 -1.13 -16.25 -3.39
N ASP A 20 -0.66 -15.72 -4.53
CA ASP A 20 0.74 -15.83 -4.94
C ASP A 20 1.70 -15.20 -3.91
N ILE A 21 1.37 -14.02 -3.38
CA ILE A 21 2.18 -13.35 -2.37
C ILE A 21 2.17 -14.13 -1.05
N ARG A 22 1.00 -14.63 -0.62
CA ARG A 22 0.84 -15.41 0.62
C ARG A 22 1.58 -16.75 0.57
N ALA A 23 1.59 -17.38 -0.60
CA ALA A 23 2.24 -18.67 -0.84
C ALA A 23 3.74 -18.53 -1.19
N SER A 24 4.23 -17.32 -1.48
CA SER A 24 5.61 -17.10 -1.90
C SER A 24 6.61 -17.40 -0.78
N PRO A 25 7.55 -18.34 -0.99
CA PRO A 25 8.63 -18.59 -0.04
C PRO A 25 9.63 -17.43 0.04
N SER A 26 9.58 -16.49 -0.90
CA SER A 26 10.42 -15.29 -0.92
C SER A 26 9.92 -14.16 -0.02
N HIS A 27 8.71 -14.29 0.55
CA HIS A 27 8.14 -13.33 1.50
C HIS A 27 7.77 -14.05 2.80
N PRO A 28 8.75 -14.55 3.57
CA PRO A 28 8.50 -15.39 4.74
C PRO A 28 7.76 -14.66 5.87
N THR A 29 7.84 -13.33 5.93
CA THR A 29 7.17 -12.52 6.97
C THR A 29 5.90 -11.85 6.45
N GLU A 30 4.97 -11.57 7.37
CA GLU A 30 3.76 -10.78 7.07
C GLU A 30 4.08 -9.33 6.66
N GLU A 31 5.26 -8.82 7.03
CA GLU A 31 5.75 -7.52 6.59
C GLU A 31 6.20 -7.56 5.12
N GLU A 32 6.99 -8.56 4.72
CA GLU A 32 7.40 -8.73 3.32
C GLU A 32 6.23 -9.00 2.38
N LYS A 33 5.23 -9.77 2.83
CA LYS A 33 3.98 -9.98 2.06
C LYS A 33 3.20 -8.68 1.89
N ARG A 34 3.16 -7.83 2.92
CA ARG A 34 2.55 -6.49 2.81
C ARG A 34 3.29 -5.62 1.82
N ILE A 35 4.62 -5.56 1.90
CA ILE A 35 5.46 -4.80 0.96
C ILE A 35 5.25 -5.30 -0.47
N ALA A 36 5.21 -6.61 -0.69
CA ALA A 36 5.00 -7.19 -2.02
C ALA A 36 3.62 -6.82 -2.62
N GLY A 37 2.56 -6.86 -1.81
CA GLY A 37 1.23 -6.49 -2.32
C GLY A 37 1.02 -5.00 -2.48
N LEU A 38 1.71 -4.19 -1.66
CA LEU A 38 1.87 -2.77 -1.90
C LEU A 38 2.57 -2.55 -3.24
N GLN A 39 3.76 -3.13 -3.46
CA GLN A 39 4.50 -3.01 -4.72
C GLN A 39 3.65 -3.42 -5.93
N TYR A 40 2.88 -4.50 -5.83
CA TYR A 40 1.94 -4.88 -6.89
C TYR A 40 0.89 -3.79 -7.14
N TYR A 41 0.23 -3.31 -6.08
CA TYR A 41 -0.72 -2.20 -6.17
C TYR A 41 -0.08 -0.94 -6.77
N LEU A 42 1.20 -0.67 -6.50
CA LEU A 42 1.93 0.45 -7.10
C LEU A 42 2.19 0.25 -8.59
N GLN A 43 2.50 -0.98 -9.00
CA GLN A 43 2.75 -1.33 -10.40
C GLN A 43 1.47 -1.33 -11.24
N THR A 44 0.31 -1.61 -10.64
CA THR A 44 -0.99 -1.59 -11.34
C THR A 44 -1.57 -0.19 -11.50
N LEU A 45 -0.91 0.85 -10.98
CA LEU A 45 -1.32 2.24 -11.15
C LEU A 45 -0.47 2.93 -12.22
N PRO A 46 -0.81 2.78 -13.52
CA PRO A 46 -0.10 3.49 -14.58
C PRO A 46 -0.20 5.01 -14.33
N GLY A 47 0.95 5.62 -14.04
CA GLY A 47 1.06 7.06 -13.79
C GLY A 47 0.81 7.50 -12.35
N ALA A 48 0.67 6.59 -11.37
CA ALA A 48 0.55 7.02 -9.98
C ALA A 48 1.84 7.68 -9.49
N SER A 49 1.69 8.91 -9.00
CA SER A 49 2.77 9.64 -8.34
C SER A 49 3.07 9.04 -6.96
N TRP A 50 4.30 9.19 -6.46
CA TRP A 50 4.63 8.83 -5.07
C TRP A 50 3.68 9.45 -4.04
N GLU A 51 3.08 10.60 -4.34
CA GLU A 51 2.07 11.24 -3.50
C GLU A 51 0.75 10.47 -3.46
N GLU A 52 0.34 9.84 -4.56
CA GLU A 52 -0.82 8.94 -4.60
C GLU A 52 -0.61 7.69 -3.76
N ILE A 53 0.59 7.13 -3.88
CA ILE A 53 1.05 5.96 -3.17
C ILE A 53 1.02 6.22 -1.65
N ALA A 54 1.63 7.31 -1.22
CA ALA A 54 1.65 7.71 0.18
C ALA A 54 0.25 8.11 0.68
N GLY A 55 -0.64 8.57 -0.20
CA GLY A 55 -2.02 8.91 0.14
C GLY A 55 -2.79 7.66 0.57
N VAL A 56 -2.68 6.59 -0.22
CA VAL A 56 -3.29 5.29 0.07
C VAL A 56 -2.69 4.70 1.36
N LEU A 57 -1.36 4.63 1.44
CA LEU A 57 -0.65 4.12 2.63
C LEU A 57 -1.06 4.81 3.93
N TRP A 58 -1.30 6.11 3.90
CA TRP A 58 -1.76 6.87 5.05
C TRP A 58 -3.14 6.43 5.55
N PHE A 59 -4.09 6.17 4.64
CA PHE A 59 -5.47 5.79 5.01
C PHE A 59 -5.60 4.34 5.44
N MET A 60 -4.66 3.50 5.00
CA MET A 60 -4.56 2.12 5.43
C MET A 60 -3.83 1.97 6.78
N GLU A 61 -3.40 3.08 7.38
CA GLU A 61 -2.64 3.10 8.63
C GLU A 61 -1.32 2.31 8.56
N GLU A 62 -0.77 2.15 7.35
CA GLU A 62 0.50 1.45 7.11
C GLU A 62 1.68 2.38 7.31
N HIS A 63 1.91 2.74 8.56
CA HIS A 63 2.95 3.68 8.94
C HIS A 63 4.36 3.22 8.54
N THR A 64 4.65 1.92 8.60
CA THR A 64 5.96 1.38 8.20
C THR A 64 6.24 1.61 6.72
N ALA A 65 5.31 1.22 5.85
CA ALA A 65 5.47 1.42 4.41
C ALA A 65 5.38 2.90 4.01
N LEU A 66 4.61 3.71 4.75
CA LEU A 66 4.58 5.15 4.57
C LEU A 66 5.96 5.79 4.82
N GLU A 67 6.70 5.33 5.83
CA GLU A 67 8.06 5.81 6.10
C GLU A 67 9.04 5.43 4.98
N GLU A 68 8.89 4.25 4.37
CA GLU A 68 9.72 3.85 3.22
C GLU A 68 9.49 4.74 1.99
N VAL A 69 8.25 5.14 1.72
CA VAL A 69 7.94 6.03 0.59
C VAL A 69 8.18 7.50 0.91
N ARG A 70 8.31 7.87 2.20
CA ARG A 70 8.49 9.26 2.66
C ARG A 70 9.71 9.93 2.05
N GLN A 71 10.77 9.18 1.79
CA GLN A 71 11.99 9.68 1.14
C GLN A 71 11.76 10.14 -0.31
N HIS A 72 10.70 9.65 -0.96
CA HIS A 72 10.33 10.01 -2.33
C HIS A 72 9.30 11.15 -2.39
N LEU A 73 8.83 11.62 -1.23
CA LEU A 73 7.84 12.67 -1.12
C LEU A 73 8.50 14.03 -0.94
N PRO A 74 7.90 15.11 -1.48
CA PRO A 74 8.35 16.45 -1.16
C PRO A 74 8.20 16.70 0.35
N PRO A 75 9.06 17.52 0.96
CA PRO A 75 8.98 17.84 2.39
C PRO A 75 7.68 18.57 2.78
N THR A 76 6.93 19.07 1.79
CA THR A 76 5.60 19.67 1.94
C THR A 76 4.47 18.64 1.95
N TYR A 77 4.78 17.36 1.71
CA TYR A 77 3.81 16.28 1.80
C TYR A 77 3.40 16.06 3.25
N GLY A 78 2.10 16.12 3.49
CA GLY A 78 1.55 15.98 4.83
C GLY A 78 0.12 15.48 4.81
N ARG A 79 -0.43 15.22 6.00
CA ARG A 79 -1.73 14.58 6.22
C ARG A 79 -2.88 15.14 5.37
N ASN A 80 -2.96 16.46 5.21
CA ASN A 80 -4.02 17.10 4.42
C ASN A 80 -3.92 16.81 2.92
N LYS A 81 -2.71 16.63 2.40
CA LYS A 81 -2.48 16.30 1.00
C LYS A 81 -2.79 14.82 0.74
N ALA A 82 -2.35 13.94 1.64
CA ALA A 82 -2.70 12.51 1.63
C ALA A 82 -4.23 12.30 1.61
N LYS A 83 -4.96 13.02 2.47
CA LYS A 83 -6.43 13.00 2.52
C LYS A 83 -7.09 13.37 1.20
N LYS A 84 -6.70 14.50 0.61
CA LYS A 84 -7.27 14.96 -0.67
C LYS A 84 -6.98 14.06 -1.85
N ILE A 85 -5.92 13.25 -1.76
CA ILE A 85 -5.54 12.30 -2.80
C ILE A 85 -6.40 11.04 -2.68
N TYR A 86 -6.54 10.51 -1.46
CA TYR A 86 -7.41 9.37 -1.19
C TYR A 86 -8.86 9.65 -1.57
N GLU A 87 -9.42 10.81 -1.20
CA GLU A 87 -10.81 11.20 -1.49
C GLU A 87 -11.13 11.41 -2.99
N ARG A 88 -10.13 11.46 -3.87
CA ARG A 88 -10.32 11.61 -5.33
C ARG A 88 -10.41 10.28 -6.08
N ARG A 89 -10.06 9.17 -5.43
CA ARG A 89 -10.25 7.81 -5.96
C ARG A 89 -11.58 7.25 -5.47
#